data_AF-A0A435EA42-F1
#
_entry.id   AF-A0A435EA42-F1
#
_cell.length_a   1.000
_cell.length_b   1.000
_cell.length_c   1.000
_cell.angle_alpha   90.00
_cell.angle_beta   90.00
_cell.angle_gamma   90.00
#
_symmetry.space_group_name_H-M   'P 1'
#
loop_
_entity.id
_entity.type
_entity.pdbx_description
1 polymer ?
#
loop_
_entity_poly.entity_id
_entity_poly.type
_entity_poly.pdbx_seq_one_letter_code
_entity_poly.pdbx_strand_id
1 'polypeptide(L)' 'TQFLPGNVLKYGVGSGNLRDRNTALASTANFLKGHGWRAGASYQANMGAIAGWNSASVYQQAIARIAEAIDAD' A
#
# COMPACT_ATOMS: atom_id res chain seq x y z
N THR A 1 1.50 -5.91 -7.72
CA THR A 1 1.01 -4.53 -7.46
C THR A 1 0.72 -3.87 -8.81
N GLN A 2 -0.07 -2.79 -8.90
CA GLN A 2 -0.27 -2.02 -10.14
C GLN A 2 0.62 -0.75 -10.17
N PHE A 3 1.89 -0.90 -9.83
CA PHE A 3 2.83 0.22 -9.90
C PHE A 3 3.08 0.67 -11.33
N LEU A 4 3.07 2.00 -11.51
CA LEU A 4 3.72 2.63 -12.67
C LEU A 4 5.25 2.41 -12.58
N PRO A 5 5.99 2.44 -13.71
CA PRO A 5 7.42 2.14 -13.73
C PRO A 5 8.26 2.92 -12.71
N GLY A 6 7.93 4.19 -12.46
CA GLY A 6 8.62 4.99 -11.44
C GLY A 6 8.50 4.41 -10.02
N ASN A 7 7.33 3.87 -9.66
CA ASN A 7 7.14 3.24 -8.36
C ASN A 7 7.81 1.86 -8.27
N VAL A 8 7.97 1.17 -9.40
CA VAL A 8 8.78 -0.07 -9.46
C VAL A 8 10.22 0.25 -9.08
N LEU A 9 10.82 1.28 -9.67
CA LEU A 9 12.20 1.68 -9.37
C LEU A 9 12.37 2.20 -7.94
N LYS A 10 11.39 2.96 -7.44
CA LYS A 10 11.50 3.64 -6.14
C LYS A 10 11.16 2.75 -4.94
N TYR A 11 10.18 1.86 -5.09
CA TYR A 11 9.63 1.10 -3.97
C TYR A 11 9.66 -0.41 -4.17
N GLY A 12 10.02 -0.89 -5.37
CA GLY A 12 10.22 -2.32 -5.63
C GLY A 12 11.25 -2.91 -4.67
N VAL A 13 10.93 -4.06 -4.09
CA VAL A 13 11.81 -4.80 -3.19
C VAL A 13 12.33 -6.05 -3.90
N GLY A 14 13.65 -6.24 -3.84
CA GLY A 14 14.36 -7.30 -4.54
C GLY A 14 14.47 -7.05 -6.05
N SER A 15 15.22 -7.90 -6.75
CA SER A 15 15.26 -7.96 -8.22
C SER A 15 14.03 -8.68 -8.82
N GLY A 16 12.98 -8.85 -8.02
CA GLY A 16 11.89 -9.78 -8.26
C GLY A 16 10.83 -9.26 -9.24
N ASN A 17 10.26 -10.18 -10.00
CA ASN A 17 9.09 -9.95 -10.83
C ASN A 17 7.87 -9.59 -9.95
N LEU A 18 7.29 -8.39 -10.11
CA LEU A 18 6.10 -7.96 -9.35
C LEU A 18 4.82 -8.78 -9.60
N ARG A 19 4.87 -9.77 -10.50
CA ARG A 19 3.85 -10.82 -10.63
C ARG A 19 3.95 -11.89 -9.54
N ASP A 20 5.09 -12.02 -8.88
CA ASP A 20 5.22 -12.83 -7.67
C ASP A 20 4.48 -12.17 -6.49
N ARG A 21 3.73 -12.98 -5.74
CA ARG A 21 2.91 -12.49 -4.63
C ARG A 21 3.76 -11.87 -3.51
N ASN A 22 4.85 -12.52 -3.12
CA ASN A 22 5.67 -12.07 -2.00
C ASN A 22 6.41 -10.78 -2.35
N THR A 23 7.00 -10.71 -3.55
CA THR A 23 7.62 -9.49 -4.06
C THR A 23 6.60 -8.35 -4.15
N ALA A 24 5.39 -8.62 -4.63
CA ALA A 24 4.33 -7.62 -4.70
C ALA A 24 3.93 -7.09 -3.31
N LEU A 25 3.68 -7.98 -2.34
CA LEU A 25 3.29 -7.58 -0.99
C LEU A 25 4.39 -6.77 -0.30
N ALA A 26 5.64 -7.23 -0.37
CA ALA A 26 6.77 -6.51 0.22
C ALA A 26 6.97 -5.12 -0.41
N SER A 27 6.82 -5.01 -1.73
CA SER A 27 6.94 -3.72 -2.45
C SER A 27 5.79 -2.76 -2.10
N THR A 28 4.57 -3.27 -1.95
CA THR A 28 3.43 -2.46 -1.47
C THR A 28 3.66 -1.98 -0.02
N ALA A 29 4.18 -2.83 0.85
CA ALA A 29 4.50 -2.43 2.23
C ALA A 29 5.60 -1.34 2.27
N ASN A 30 6.63 -1.47 1.43
CA ASN A 30 7.68 -0.47 1.30
C ASN A 30 7.13 0.88 0.79
N PHE A 31 6.21 0.84 -0.16
CA PHE A 31 5.50 2.03 -0.64
C PHE A 31 4.72 2.71 0.50
N LEU A 32 3.88 1.96 1.23
CA LEU A 32 3.11 2.54 2.33
C LEU A 32 4.03 3.15 3.40
N LYS A 33 5.12 2.47 3.76
CA LYS A 33 6.14 3.00 4.68
C LYS A 33 6.76 4.29 4.15
N GLY A 34 7.14 4.33 2.87
CA GLY A 34 7.67 5.53 2.21
C GLY A 34 6.68 6.69 2.13
N HIS A 35 5.38 6.40 2.24
CA HIS A 35 4.30 7.39 2.31
C HIS A 35 3.82 7.67 3.75
N GLY A 36 4.61 7.29 4.76
CA GLY A 36 4.38 7.67 6.15
C GLY A 36 3.49 6.73 6.95
N TRP A 37 3.29 5.49 6.49
CA TRP A 37 2.56 4.48 7.25
C TRP A 37 3.17 4.27 8.64
N ARG A 38 2.32 4.25 9.66
CA ARG A 38 2.66 4.03 11.07
C ARG A 38 2.07 2.70 11.51
N ALA A 39 2.95 1.74 11.82
CA ALA A 39 2.53 0.44 12.36
C ALA A 39 1.81 0.61 13.70
N GLY A 40 0.74 -0.15 13.91
CA GLY A 40 -0.09 -0.08 15.12
C GLY A 40 -1.04 1.12 15.21
N ALA A 41 -0.99 2.06 14.26
CA ALA A 41 -1.98 3.13 14.15
C ALA A 41 -3.22 2.66 13.38
N SER A 42 -4.36 3.31 13.60
CA SER A 42 -5.59 3.02 12.85
C SER A 42 -5.46 3.34 11.36
N TYR A 43 -6.30 2.72 10.53
CA TYR A 43 -6.39 3.04 9.10
C TYR A 43 -6.69 4.53 8.86
N GLN A 44 -7.56 5.13 9.67
CA GLN A 44 -7.86 6.55 9.64
C GLN A 44 -6.60 7.42 9.85
N ALA A 45 -5.74 7.05 10.81
CA ALA A 45 -4.48 7.74 11.05
C ALA A 45 -3.46 7.56 9.91
N ASN A 46 -3.60 6.48 9.13
CA ASN A 46 -2.74 6.14 8.00
C ASN A 46 -3.32 6.55 6.64
N MET A 47 -4.43 7.31 6.58
CA MET A 47 -5.06 7.73 5.32
C MET A 47 -4.10 8.48 4.38
N GLY A 48 -3.14 9.23 4.92
CA GLY A 48 -2.10 9.88 4.11
C GLY A 48 -1.21 8.89 3.34
N ALA A 49 -0.88 7.75 3.95
CA ALA A 49 -0.11 6.70 3.30
C ALA A 49 -0.91 6.01 2.18
N ILE A 50 -2.20 5.76 2.44
CA ILE A 50 -3.14 5.18 1.47
C ILE A 50 -3.37 6.14 0.29
N ALA A 51 -3.51 7.45 0.57
CA ALA A 51 -3.70 8.49 -0.44
C ALA A 51 -2.54 8.61 -1.43
N GLY A 52 -1.33 8.17 -1.04
CA GLY A 52 -0.20 8.05 -1.94
C GLY A 52 -0.48 7.15 -3.14
N TRP A 53 -1.31 6.12 -2.98
CA TRP A 53 -1.58 5.12 -4.02
C TRP A 53 -2.50 5.64 -5.14
N ASN A 54 -3.59 6.31 -4.76
CA ASN A 54 -4.57 6.89 -5.67
C ASN A 54 -5.23 8.10 -4.99
N SER A 55 -5.34 9.22 -5.73
CA SER A 55 -5.83 10.49 -5.19
C SER A 55 -7.35 10.55 -4.96
N ALA A 56 -8.12 9.58 -5.45
CA ALA A 56 -9.57 9.56 -5.23
C ALA A 56 -9.90 9.14 -3.79
N SER A 57 -10.63 10.01 -3.07
CA SER A 57 -11.03 9.76 -1.68
C SER A 57 -11.86 8.49 -1.51
N VAL A 58 -12.73 8.16 -2.47
CA VAL A 58 -13.52 6.92 -2.46
C VAL A 58 -12.65 5.66 -2.58
N TYR A 59 -11.55 5.73 -3.34
CA TYR A 59 -10.61 4.62 -3.48
C TYR A 59 -9.84 4.38 -2.17
N GLN A 60 -9.43 5.46 -1.50
CA GLN A 60 -8.73 5.41 -0.22
C GLN A 60 -9.63 4.84 0.88
N GLN A 61 -10.88 5.30 0.95
CA GLN A 61 -11.88 4.80 1.89
C GLN A 61 -12.19 3.32 1.63
N ALA A 62 -12.27 2.91 0.36
CA ALA A 62 -12.49 1.50 0.02
C ALA A 62 -11.35 0.61 0.54
N ILE A 63 -10.08 1.03 0.37
CA ILE A 63 -8.92 0.30 0.92
C ILE A 63 -9.03 0.18 2.44
N ALA A 64 -9.29 1.29 3.14
CA ALA A 64 -9.40 1.28 4.60
C ALA A 64 -10.50 0.34 5.09
N ARG A 65 -11.70 0.40 4.49
CA ARG A 65 -12.84 -0.46 4.86
C ARG A 65 -12.59 -1.93 4.57
N ILE A 66 -11.97 -2.26 3.43
CA ILE A 66 -11.62 -3.65 3.10
C ILE A 66 -10.61 -4.19 4.10
N ALA A 67 -9.61 -3.38 4.48
CA ALA A 67 -8.61 -3.79 5.46
C ALA A 67 -9.23 -3.99 6.86
N GLU A 68 -10.11 -3.08 7.30
CA GLU A 68 -10.87 -3.24 8.55
C GLU A 68 -11.73 -4.50 8.56
N ALA A 69 -12.38 -4.82 7.44
CA ALA A 69 -13.17 -6.04 7.32
C ALA A 69 -12.31 -7.31 7.40
N ILE A 70 -11.15 -7.32 6.74
CA ILE A 70 -10.21 -8.46 6.78
C ILE A 70 -9.66 -8.68 8.20
N ASP A 71 -9.33 -7.62 8.93
CA ASP A 71 -8.79 -7.73 10.30
C ASP A 71 -9.84 -8.19 11.32
N ALA A 72 -11.13 -8.05 11.00
CA ALA A 72 -12.25 -8.44 11.86
C ALA A 72 -12.70 -9.90 11.67
N ASP A 73 -12.21 -10.58 10.63
CA ASP A 73 -12.43 -12.00 10.35
C ASP A 73 -11.42 -12.88 11.12
#